data_AF-A0A4P9YB61-F1
#
_entry.id   AF-A0A4P9YB61-F1
#
_cell.length_a   1.000
_cell.length_b   1.000
_cell.length_c   1.000
_cell.angle_alpha   90.00
_cell.angle_beta   90.00
_cell.angle_gamma   90.00
#
_symmetry.space_group_name_H-M   'P 1'
#
loop_
_entity.id
_entity.type
_entity.pdbx_description
1 polymer ?
#
loop_
_entity_poly.entity_id
_entity_poly.type
_entity_poly.pdbx_seq_one_letter_code
_entity_poly.pdbx_strand_id
1 'polypeptide(L)'
;MLESFAFEDLFISDLILKSEEKFEKWIKVELDFALGRLDTLASSPDSWKIRFQQSIENDKIPVIADLFVNLLKAITEYYRDILFINVKKDIACRLQKPIIFSFIEKLNIQMDKSMNDKLKNFCMVCNSARFVFDEIESWKDDLLFLSIDENDFIFNDCLSLLNSTLNQVALAIVDLQLESYKSFIRPFYRKRRLSFNEIDSQQSIADILLEIQKFLDSVGQFVEFADFKSISRSLVSGIENDIIEFAINPFHLNFEEAAALNKIIVEPLTSLFANYSSRYLNKLNAIIQLLMLLPSDPIIKEIQNSIDENNSSELFKLTGLTVDVAKQYIQKRKN
;
A
#
# COMPACT_ATOMS: atom_id res chain seq x y z
N MET A 1 62.86 -18.65 -10.35
CA MET A 1 61.67 -17.78 -10.41
C MET A 1 60.51 -18.75 -10.39
N LEU A 2 59.85 -18.88 -9.24
CA LEU A 2 58.91 -19.95 -8.94
C LEU A 2 57.66 -19.81 -9.80
N GLU A 3 57.38 -20.84 -10.60
CA GLU A 3 56.09 -21.09 -11.22
C GLU A 3 55.04 -21.11 -10.11
N SER A 4 54.17 -20.10 -10.07
CA SER A 4 52.98 -20.13 -9.22
C SER A 4 52.09 -21.25 -9.74
N PHE A 5 52.01 -22.33 -8.97
CA PHE A 5 51.04 -23.38 -9.19
C PHE A 5 49.65 -22.74 -9.31
N ALA A 6 49.04 -22.91 -10.49
CA ALA A 6 47.61 -22.80 -10.68
C ALA A 6 46.94 -23.95 -9.92
N PHE A 7 46.89 -23.86 -8.60
CA PHE A 7 45.85 -24.54 -7.84
C PHE A 7 44.64 -23.61 -7.91
N GLU A 8 43.70 -23.94 -8.79
CA GLU A 8 42.33 -23.47 -8.66
C GLU A 8 41.89 -23.85 -7.24
N ASP A 9 41.68 -22.85 -6.39
CA ASP A 9 41.32 -23.00 -4.98
C ASP A 9 39.98 -23.75 -4.86
N LEU A 10 40.05 -25.09 -4.88
CA LEU A 10 38.94 -25.95 -4.53
C LEU A 10 38.76 -25.84 -3.01
N PHE A 11 37.85 -24.98 -2.58
CA PHE A 11 37.55 -24.87 -1.16
C PHE A 11 36.97 -26.20 -0.65
N ILE A 12 37.14 -26.49 0.65
CA ILE A 12 36.56 -27.69 1.28
C ILE A 12 35.03 -27.71 1.08
N SER A 13 34.40 -26.55 0.99
CA SER A 13 33.00 -26.38 0.59
C SER A 13 32.73 -26.99 -0.80
N ASP A 14 33.52 -26.68 -1.82
CA ASP A 14 33.37 -27.23 -3.19
C ASP A 14 33.48 -28.76 -3.24
N LEU A 15 34.26 -29.36 -2.36
CA LEU A 15 34.42 -30.81 -2.24
C LEU A 15 33.25 -31.49 -1.52
N ILE A 16 32.65 -30.83 -0.53
CA ILE A 16 31.46 -31.31 0.20
C ILE A 16 30.21 -31.19 -0.67
N LEU A 17 30.10 -30.11 -1.44
CA LEU A 17 28.94 -29.79 -2.29
C LEU A 17 28.87 -30.65 -3.57
N LYS A 18 29.94 -31.38 -3.93
CA LYS A 18 29.94 -32.34 -5.05
C LYS A 18 29.21 -33.65 -4.77
N SER A 19 29.02 -34.02 -3.49
CA SER A 19 28.23 -35.19 -3.13
C SER A 19 26.79 -34.76 -2.93
N GLU A 20 25.89 -35.20 -3.82
CA GLU A 20 24.47 -34.85 -3.77
C GLU A 20 23.88 -35.14 -2.37
N GLU A 21 24.12 -36.31 -1.80
CA GLU A 21 23.67 -36.66 -0.45
C GLU A 21 24.18 -35.68 0.64
N LYS A 22 25.45 -35.27 0.57
CA LYS A 22 26.02 -34.34 1.54
C LYS A 22 25.50 -32.92 1.34
N PHE A 23 25.31 -32.50 0.08
CA PHE A 23 24.73 -31.22 -0.27
C PHE A 23 23.28 -31.11 0.21
N GLU A 24 22.46 -32.13 -0.05
CA GLU A 24 21.10 -32.26 0.47
C GLU A 24 21.04 -32.10 1.98
N LYS A 25 21.90 -32.84 2.69
CA LYS A 25 21.97 -32.77 4.15
C LYS A 25 22.41 -31.39 4.63
N TRP A 26 23.38 -30.77 3.95
CA TRP A 26 23.86 -29.44 4.29
C TRP A 26 22.77 -28.37 4.08
N ILE A 27 22.09 -28.36 2.92
CA ILE A 27 20.96 -27.45 2.63
C ILE A 27 19.89 -27.58 3.70
N LYS A 28 19.54 -28.81 4.09
CA LYS A 28 18.54 -29.04 5.13
C LYS A 28 18.95 -28.44 6.47
N VAL A 29 20.18 -28.70 6.92
CA VAL A 29 20.69 -28.18 8.20
C VAL A 29 20.72 -26.65 8.19
N GLU A 30 21.18 -26.06 7.09
CA GLU A 30 21.27 -24.59 6.96
C GLU A 30 19.88 -23.96 6.93
N LEU A 31 18.92 -24.59 6.23
CA LEU A 31 17.54 -24.15 6.19
C LEU A 31 16.88 -24.24 7.57
N ASP A 32 17.00 -25.38 8.25
CA ASP A 32 16.46 -25.56 9.60
C ASP A 32 17.05 -24.53 10.58
N PHE A 33 18.35 -24.24 10.47
CA PHE A 33 19.01 -23.21 11.28
C PHE A 33 18.49 -21.80 10.99
N ALA A 34 18.39 -21.43 9.71
CA ALA A 34 17.92 -20.10 9.30
C ALA A 34 16.45 -19.87 9.69
N LEU A 35 15.59 -20.88 9.52
CA LEU A 35 14.19 -20.84 9.93
C LEU A 35 14.06 -20.74 11.45
N GLY A 36 14.81 -21.54 12.22
CA GLY A 36 14.82 -21.45 13.68
C GLY A 36 15.29 -20.09 14.20
N ARG A 37 16.28 -19.48 13.52
CA ARG A 37 16.72 -18.12 13.82
C ARG A 37 15.62 -17.11 13.51
N LEU A 38 14.96 -17.23 12.35
CA LEU A 38 13.83 -16.37 11.98
C LEU A 38 12.68 -16.47 13.00
N ASP A 39 12.33 -17.68 13.45
CA ASP A 39 11.30 -17.89 14.48
C ASP A 39 11.66 -17.22 15.81
N THR A 40 12.92 -17.31 16.21
CA THR A 40 13.44 -16.64 17.41
C THR A 40 13.35 -15.13 17.28
N LEU A 41 13.71 -14.59 16.11
CA LEU A 41 13.57 -13.16 15.81
C LEU A 41 12.10 -12.74 15.84
N ALA A 42 11.20 -13.43 15.14
CA ALA A 42 9.79 -13.07 15.05
C ALA A 42 9.05 -13.12 16.40
N SER A 43 9.53 -13.95 17.33
CA SER A 43 8.95 -14.14 18.66
C SER A 43 9.40 -13.10 19.68
N SER A 44 10.48 -12.35 19.39
CA SER A 44 10.97 -11.32 20.30
C SER A 44 10.03 -10.09 20.31
N PRO A 45 9.74 -9.53 21.50
CA PRO A 45 8.81 -8.42 21.67
C PRO A 45 9.27 -7.11 21.02
N ASP A 46 10.59 -6.97 20.79
CA ASP A 46 11.19 -5.76 20.23
C ASP A 46 11.36 -5.82 18.70
N SER A 47 11.16 -7.00 18.10
CA SER A 47 11.42 -7.23 16.68
C SER A 47 10.54 -6.41 15.75
N TRP A 48 9.34 -6.04 16.21
CA TRP A 48 8.39 -5.25 15.43
C TRP A 48 8.45 -3.76 15.76
N LYS A 49 9.53 -3.29 16.40
CA LYS A 49 9.79 -1.87 16.64
C LYS A 49 10.69 -1.30 15.55
N ILE A 50 10.62 0.01 15.32
CA ILE A 50 11.51 0.71 14.39
C ILE A 50 12.91 0.73 15.00
N ARG A 51 13.91 0.37 14.19
CA ARG A 51 15.31 0.24 14.60
C ARG A 51 15.90 1.54 15.14
N PHE A 52 15.67 2.64 14.44
CA PHE A 52 16.23 3.96 14.78
C PHE A 52 15.14 4.99 15.02
N GLN A 53 14.45 4.88 16.15
CA GLN A 53 13.38 5.80 16.51
C GLN A 53 13.84 7.27 16.73
N GLN A 54 15.15 7.53 16.70
CA GLN A 54 15.78 8.83 16.96
C GLN A 54 16.80 9.27 15.89
N SER A 55 16.98 8.52 14.79
CA SER A 55 17.93 8.92 13.74
C SER A 55 17.38 10.06 12.88
N ILE A 56 18.29 10.89 12.39
CA ILE A 56 18.01 12.01 11.47
C ILE A 56 17.63 11.47 10.08
N GLU A 57 18.18 10.30 9.73
CA GLU A 57 17.79 9.47 8.60
C GLU A 57 16.50 8.76 9.01
N ASN A 58 15.35 9.21 8.51
CA ASN A 58 13.99 8.75 8.83
C ASN A 58 13.71 7.32 8.33
N ASP A 59 14.65 6.39 8.49
CA ASP A 59 14.51 5.02 8.01
C ASP A 59 13.52 4.26 8.90
N LYS A 60 12.35 3.99 8.35
CA LYS A 60 11.21 3.40 9.09
C LYS A 60 11.30 1.88 9.16
N ILE A 61 12.52 1.37 9.25
CA ILE A 61 12.83 -0.06 9.11
C ILE A 61 12.59 -0.77 10.45
N PRO A 62 11.69 -1.78 10.50
CA PRO A 62 11.52 -2.59 11.69
C PRO A 62 12.72 -3.50 11.94
N VAL A 63 13.04 -3.74 13.22
CA VAL A 63 14.20 -4.55 13.64
C VAL A 63 14.20 -5.95 13.00
N ILE A 64 13.04 -6.59 12.89
CA ILE A 64 12.91 -7.91 12.28
C ILE A 64 13.35 -7.91 10.81
N ALA A 65 12.97 -6.87 10.06
CA ALA A 65 13.26 -6.77 8.63
C ALA A 65 14.76 -6.55 8.41
N ASP A 66 15.38 -5.68 9.21
CA ASP A 66 16.83 -5.48 9.19
C ASP A 66 17.60 -6.76 9.54
N LEU A 67 17.24 -7.43 10.64
CA LEU A 67 17.91 -8.67 11.05
C LEU A 67 17.71 -9.79 10.02
N PHE A 68 16.54 -9.84 9.38
CA PHE A 68 16.24 -10.78 8.31
C PHE A 68 17.09 -10.51 7.05
N VAL A 69 17.18 -9.26 6.60
CA VAL A 69 18.04 -8.88 5.48
C VAL A 69 19.51 -9.17 5.79
N ASN A 70 19.97 -8.90 7.02
CA ASN A 70 21.33 -9.24 7.44
C ASN A 70 21.58 -10.76 7.43
N LEU A 71 20.59 -11.57 7.79
CA LEU A 71 20.67 -13.03 7.64
C LEU A 71 20.80 -13.43 6.17
N LEU A 72 19.97 -12.88 5.29
CA LEU A 72 20.05 -13.14 3.85
C LEU A 72 21.41 -12.73 3.28
N LYS A 73 21.91 -11.54 3.61
CA LYS A 73 23.23 -11.06 3.18
C LYS A 73 24.36 -11.97 3.66
N ALA A 74 24.31 -12.44 4.91
CA ALA A 74 25.30 -13.37 5.43
C ALA A 74 25.32 -14.70 4.65
N ILE A 75 24.13 -15.22 4.29
CA ILE A 75 24.00 -16.41 3.43
C ILE A 75 24.55 -16.09 2.03
N THR A 76 24.13 -14.97 1.42
CA THR A 76 24.59 -14.49 0.11
C THR A 76 26.10 -14.42 0.01
N GLU A 77 26.73 -13.83 1.01
CA GLU A 77 28.18 -13.67 1.03
C GLU A 77 28.90 -15.01 1.19
N TYR A 78 28.35 -15.93 2.00
CA TYR A 78 28.93 -17.26 2.19
C TYR A 78 29.04 -18.07 0.90
N TYR A 79 28.05 -17.96 -0.01
CA TYR A 79 28.07 -18.71 -1.27
C TYR A 79 28.55 -17.89 -2.49
N ARG A 80 28.89 -16.61 -2.31
CA ARG A 80 29.41 -15.75 -3.38
C ARG A 80 30.66 -16.35 -4.02
N ASP A 81 31.52 -16.97 -3.20
CA ASP A 81 32.80 -17.55 -3.62
C ASP A 81 32.68 -18.96 -4.24
N ILE A 82 31.49 -19.59 -4.22
CA ILE A 82 31.30 -20.92 -4.80
C ILE A 82 31.44 -20.85 -6.33
N LEU A 83 32.36 -21.63 -6.91
CA LEU A 83 32.65 -21.54 -8.35
C LEU A 83 31.56 -22.17 -9.22
N PHE A 84 30.78 -23.12 -8.68
CA PHE A 84 29.78 -23.87 -9.43
C PHE A 84 28.44 -23.13 -9.51
N ILE A 85 28.10 -22.66 -10.72
CA ILE A 85 26.86 -21.92 -10.99
C ILE A 85 25.59 -22.69 -10.60
N ASN A 86 25.55 -24.01 -10.85
CA ASN A 86 24.41 -24.86 -10.52
C ASN A 86 24.20 -24.96 -9.00
N VAL A 87 25.30 -25.01 -8.24
CA VAL A 87 25.24 -25.06 -6.76
C VAL A 87 24.74 -23.72 -6.22
N LYS A 88 25.21 -22.59 -6.76
CA LYS A 88 24.68 -21.25 -6.41
C LYS A 88 23.19 -21.13 -6.70
N LYS A 89 22.75 -21.63 -7.86
CA LYS A 89 21.34 -21.67 -8.25
C LYS A 89 20.51 -22.53 -7.29
N ASP A 90 21.01 -23.70 -6.91
CA ASP A 90 20.35 -24.58 -5.96
C ASP A 90 20.25 -23.94 -4.57
N ILE A 91 21.28 -23.23 -4.12
CA ILE A 91 21.26 -22.49 -2.85
C ILE A 91 20.18 -21.38 -2.91
N ALA A 92 20.15 -20.59 -3.98
CA ALA A 92 19.12 -19.56 -4.16
C ALA A 92 17.71 -20.19 -4.13
N CYS A 93 17.49 -21.27 -4.88
CA CYS A 93 16.19 -21.95 -4.98
C CYS A 93 15.74 -22.66 -3.71
N ARG A 94 16.66 -23.32 -3.02
CA ARG A 94 16.35 -24.34 -2.00
C ARG A 94 16.67 -23.91 -0.58
N LEU A 95 17.43 -22.83 -0.42
CA LEU A 95 17.72 -22.22 0.86
C LEU A 95 17.08 -20.83 0.96
N GLN A 96 17.46 -19.89 0.09
CA GLN A 96 17.03 -18.49 0.22
C GLN A 96 15.53 -18.28 -0.06
N LYS A 97 15.00 -18.86 -1.14
CA LYS A 97 13.56 -18.73 -1.46
C LYS A 97 12.66 -19.26 -0.33
N PRO A 98 12.86 -20.47 0.23
CA PRO A 98 12.09 -20.94 1.38
C PRO A 98 12.19 -20.04 2.61
N ILE A 99 13.37 -19.48 2.90
CA ILE A 99 13.57 -18.52 4.01
C ILE A 99 12.71 -17.26 3.78
N ILE A 100 12.71 -16.71 2.56
CA ILE A 100 11.89 -15.55 2.20
C ILE A 100 10.39 -15.86 2.29
N PHE A 101 9.95 -17.01 1.80
CA PHE A 101 8.55 -17.42 1.95
C PHE A 101 8.13 -17.55 3.41
N SER A 102 8.99 -18.10 4.27
CA SER A 102 8.71 -18.17 5.70
C SER A 102 8.61 -16.78 6.33
N PHE A 103 9.45 -15.83 5.93
CA PHE A 103 9.34 -14.44 6.40
C PHE A 103 8.01 -13.80 5.99
N ILE A 104 7.58 -13.99 4.74
CA ILE A 104 6.28 -13.51 4.25
C ILE A 104 5.12 -14.14 5.05
N GLU A 105 5.20 -15.43 5.37
CA GLU A 105 4.23 -16.08 6.26
C GLU A 105 4.18 -15.40 7.64
N LYS A 106 5.33 -15.07 8.23
CA LYS A 106 5.38 -14.32 9.49
C LYS A 106 4.77 -12.92 9.37
N LEU A 107 4.95 -12.23 8.24
CA LEU A 107 4.30 -10.94 7.99
C LEU A 107 2.78 -11.08 7.98
N ASN A 108 2.25 -12.10 7.30
CA ASN A 108 0.82 -12.35 7.24
C ASN A 108 0.25 -12.73 8.62
N ILE A 109 0.94 -13.61 9.37
CA ILE A 109 0.56 -13.94 10.75
C ILE A 109 0.59 -12.68 11.63
N GLN A 110 1.59 -11.81 11.46
CA GLN A 110 1.66 -10.56 12.22
C GLN A 110 0.51 -9.62 11.87
N MET A 111 0.10 -9.55 10.60
CA MET A 111 -1.06 -8.77 10.16
C MET A 111 -2.36 -9.26 10.83
N ASP A 112 -2.53 -10.58 10.97
CA ASP A 112 -3.73 -11.18 11.57
C ASP A 112 -3.78 -11.11 13.11
N LYS A 113 -2.68 -10.74 13.78
CA LYS A 113 -2.67 -10.61 15.24
C LYS A 113 -3.58 -9.47 15.70
N SER A 114 -4.55 -9.82 16.55
CA SER A 114 -5.36 -8.84 17.28
C SER A 114 -4.50 -8.12 18.32
N MET A 115 -4.04 -6.91 18.00
CA MET A 115 -3.26 -6.05 18.89
C MET A 115 -4.08 -4.82 19.32
N ASN A 116 -3.72 -4.25 20.47
CA ASN A 116 -4.31 -3.00 20.97
C ASN A 116 -4.08 -1.81 20.01
N ASP A 117 -3.01 -1.84 19.22
CA ASP A 117 -2.65 -0.81 18.25
C ASP A 117 -2.51 -1.42 16.84
N LYS A 118 -3.66 -1.67 16.20
CA LYS A 118 -3.74 -2.31 14.87
C LYS A 118 -3.04 -1.49 13.79
N LEU A 119 -3.20 -0.16 13.82
CA LEU A 119 -2.63 0.72 12.81
C LEU A 119 -1.11 0.64 12.81
N LYS A 120 -0.49 0.76 14.00
CA LYS A 120 0.96 0.65 14.13
C LYS A 120 1.45 -0.71 13.66
N ASN A 121 0.75 -1.78 14.01
CA ASN A 121 1.09 -3.13 13.56
C ASN A 121 1.09 -3.26 12.03
N PHE A 122 0.04 -2.76 11.37
CA PHE A 122 -0.02 -2.74 9.90
C PHE A 122 1.12 -1.92 9.29
N CYS A 123 1.45 -0.76 9.86
CA CYS A 123 2.58 0.03 9.37
C CYS A 123 3.92 -0.73 9.49
N MET A 124 4.14 -1.46 10.59
CA MET A 124 5.35 -2.28 10.76
C MET A 124 5.42 -3.43 9.74
N VAL A 125 4.30 -4.08 9.45
CA VAL A 125 4.22 -5.11 8.41
C VAL A 125 4.51 -4.50 7.03
N CYS A 126 3.91 -3.34 6.73
CA CYS A 126 4.13 -2.61 5.47
C CYS A 126 5.61 -2.27 5.26
N ASN A 127 6.25 -1.65 6.25
CA ASN A 127 7.67 -1.30 6.15
C ASN A 127 8.59 -2.52 6.06
N SER A 128 8.28 -3.58 6.79
CA SER A 128 9.06 -4.83 6.73
C SER A 128 8.99 -5.45 5.34
N ALA A 129 7.79 -5.50 4.76
CA ALA A 129 7.58 -6.02 3.41
C ALA A 129 8.27 -5.15 2.37
N ARG A 130 8.17 -3.81 2.48
CA ARG A 130 8.82 -2.85 1.59
C ARG A 130 10.33 -2.99 1.61
N PHE A 131 10.93 -2.97 2.81
CA PHE A 131 12.37 -3.06 2.96
C PHE A 131 12.96 -4.35 2.38
N VAL A 132 12.28 -5.48 2.61
CA VAL A 132 12.70 -6.78 2.04
C VAL A 132 12.43 -6.83 0.53
N PHE A 133 11.34 -6.23 0.06
CA PHE A 133 11.06 -6.11 -1.38
C PHE A 133 12.17 -5.35 -2.09
N ASP A 134 12.56 -4.18 -1.57
CA ASP A 134 13.57 -3.32 -2.21
C ASP A 134 14.96 -3.99 -2.18
N GLU A 135 15.30 -4.69 -1.09
CA GLU A 135 16.53 -5.47 -1.01
C GLU A 135 16.55 -6.60 -2.06
N ILE A 136 15.49 -7.40 -2.15
CA ILE A 136 15.42 -8.49 -3.15
C ILE A 136 15.33 -7.92 -4.58
N GLU A 137 14.69 -6.77 -4.77
CA GLU A 137 14.65 -6.12 -6.06
C GLU A 137 16.04 -5.65 -6.49
N SER A 138 16.85 -5.13 -5.57
CA SER A 138 18.24 -4.74 -5.83
C SER A 138 19.11 -5.91 -6.30
N TRP A 139 18.76 -7.14 -5.94
CA TRP A 139 19.47 -8.33 -6.37
C TRP A 139 19.34 -8.61 -7.86
N LYS A 140 18.34 -8.03 -8.55
CA LYS A 140 18.25 -8.09 -10.03
C LYS A 140 19.49 -7.51 -10.70
N ASP A 141 20.15 -6.56 -10.05
CA ASP A 141 21.33 -5.87 -10.57
C ASP A 141 22.65 -6.40 -9.96
N ASP A 142 22.61 -7.36 -9.02
CA ASP A 142 23.83 -7.97 -8.47
C ASP A 142 24.35 -9.07 -9.42
N LEU A 143 25.64 -8.97 -9.76
CA LEU A 143 26.35 -9.89 -10.65
C LEU A 143 26.20 -11.37 -10.27
N LEU A 144 26.09 -11.67 -8.98
CA LEU A 144 25.89 -13.03 -8.49
C LEU A 144 24.57 -13.61 -9.02
N PHE A 145 23.47 -12.86 -8.89
CA PHE A 145 22.15 -13.34 -9.29
C PHE A 145 21.94 -13.27 -10.80
N LEU A 146 22.54 -12.27 -11.47
CA LEU A 146 22.63 -12.23 -12.92
C LEU A 146 23.37 -13.45 -13.50
N SER A 147 24.39 -13.97 -12.79
CA SER A 147 25.16 -15.11 -13.29
C SER A 147 24.40 -16.44 -13.24
N ILE A 148 23.49 -16.62 -12.28
CA ILE A 148 22.76 -17.88 -12.07
C ILE A 148 21.43 -17.95 -12.85
N ASP A 149 21.07 -16.88 -13.54
CA ASP A 149 19.79 -16.74 -14.22
C ASP A 149 19.93 -16.47 -15.72
N GLU A 150 19.38 -17.37 -16.53
CA GLU A 150 19.48 -17.30 -17.99
C GLU A 150 18.20 -16.76 -18.65
N ASN A 151 17.06 -16.77 -17.94
CA ASN A 151 15.75 -16.50 -18.55
C ASN A 151 14.87 -15.52 -17.75
N ASP A 152 14.79 -15.63 -16.42
CA ASP A 152 13.92 -14.76 -15.61
C ASP A 152 14.28 -14.81 -14.13
N PHE A 153 14.35 -13.64 -13.50
CA PHE A 153 14.87 -13.47 -12.14
C PHE A 153 14.25 -14.45 -11.11
N ILE A 154 15.11 -15.27 -10.51
CA ILE A 154 14.76 -16.45 -9.72
C ILE A 154 13.88 -16.17 -8.49
N PHE A 155 13.87 -14.92 -8.00
CA PHE A 155 13.07 -14.44 -6.87
C PHE A 155 11.82 -13.64 -7.28
N ASN A 156 11.41 -13.67 -8.55
CA ASN A 156 10.21 -12.95 -9.01
C ASN A 156 8.92 -13.37 -8.28
N ASP A 157 8.79 -14.64 -7.91
CA ASP A 157 7.68 -15.14 -7.11
C ASP A 157 7.72 -14.58 -5.67
N CYS A 158 8.90 -14.47 -5.06
CA CYS A 158 9.08 -13.78 -3.78
C CYS A 158 8.66 -12.31 -3.86
N LEU A 159 9.10 -11.59 -4.90
CA LEU A 159 8.72 -10.19 -5.13
C LEU A 159 7.20 -10.04 -5.34
N SER A 160 6.60 -10.94 -6.11
CA SER A 160 5.15 -10.95 -6.34
C SER A 160 4.38 -11.15 -5.03
N LEU A 161 4.83 -12.06 -4.17
CA LEU A 161 4.19 -12.31 -2.87
C LEU A 161 4.37 -11.12 -1.90
N LEU A 162 5.56 -10.52 -1.83
CA LEU A 162 5.80 -9.32 -1.03
C LEU A 162 4.92 -8.15 -1.49
N ASN A 163 4.82 -7.94 -2.81
CA ASN A 163 3.94 -6.92 -3.37
C ASN A 163 2.46 -7.21 -3.07
N SER A 164 2.04 -8.47 -3.09
CA SER A 164 0.69 -8.87 -2.66
C SER A 164 0.46 -8.52 -1.18
N THR A 165 1.39 -8.86 -0.28
CA THR A 165 1.32 -8.50 1.14
C THR A 165 1.28 -6.98 1.34
N LEU A 166 2.07 -6.21 0.60
CA LEU A 166 2.05 -4.74 0.62
C LEU A 166 0.68 -4.16 0.23
N ASN A 167 0.06 -4.71 -0.81
CA ASN A 167 -1.28 -4.30 -1.22
C ASN A 167 -2.34 -4.67 -0.17
N GLN A 168 -2.26 -5.87 0.40
CA GLN A 168 -3.19 -6.32 1.45
C GLN A 168 -3.10 -5.45 2.70
N VAL A 169 -1.89 -5.14 3.17
CA VAL A 169 -1.73 -4.30 4.36
C VAL A 169 -2.14 -2.85 4.10
N ALA A 170 -1.88 -2.32 2.91
CA ALA A 170 -2.36 -0.99 2.50
C ALA A 170 -3.90 -0.93 2.53
N LEU A 171 -4.58 -1.96 2.02
CA LEU A 171 -6.04 -2.07 2.10
C LEU A 171 -6.52 -2.18 3.56
N ALA A 172 -5.87 -3.00 4.38
CA ALA A 172 -6.23 -3.14 5.80
C ALA A 172 -6.10 -1.82 6.59
N ILE A 173 -5.08 -1.01 6.28
CA ILE A 173 -4.89 0.34 6.83
C ILE A 173 -6.06 1.25 6.43
N VAL A 174 -6.44 1.23 5.15
CA VAL A 174 -7.57 2.02 4.63
C VAL A 174 -8.89 1.58 5.25
N ASP A 175 -9.15 0.28 5.32
CA ASP A 175 -10.40 -0.27 5.87
C ASP A 175 -10.56 0.07 7.34
N LEU A 176 -9.47 0.02 8.12
CA LEU A 176 -9.47 0.45 9.53
C LEU A 176 -9.96 1.89 9.67
N GLN A 177 -9.47 2.78 8.80
CA GLN A 177 -9.86 4.19 8.81
C GLN A 177 -11.25 4.43 8.25
N LEU A 178 -11.65 3.71 7.20
CA LEU A 178 -13.00 3.83 6.65
C LEU A 178 -14.06 3.38 7.64
N GLU A 179 -13.80 2.34 8.45
CA GLU A 179 -14.74 1.94 9.51
C GLU A 179 -14.82 2.99 10.63
N SER A 180 -13.70 3.60 11.02
CA SER A 180 -13.68 4.75 11.94
C SER A 180 -14.51 5.90 11.39
N TYR A 181 -14.19 6.36 10.17
CA TYR A 181 -14.91 7.40 9.44
C TYR A 181 -16.42 7.12 9.34
N LYS A 182 -16.81 5.91 8.92
CA LYS A 182 -18.22 5.49 8.81
C LYS A 182 -18.94 5.61 10.15
N SER A 183 -18.28 5.28 11.26
CA SER A 183 -18.88 5.39 12.59
C SER A 183 -19.23 6.84 12.96
N PHE A 184 -18.42 7.81 12.51
CA PHE A 184 -18.63 9.24 12.76
C PHE A 184 -19.60 9.90 11.75
N ILE A 185 -19.53 9.54 10.47
CA ILE A 185 -20.33 10.18 9.41
C ILE A 185 -21.77 9.65 9.33
N ARG A 186 -22.04 8.40 9.73
CA ARG A 186 -23.40 7.82 9.69
C ARG A 186 -24.42 8.60 10.54
N PRO A 187 -24.10 9.03 11.78
CA PRO A 187 -24.97 9.93 12.55
C PRO A 187 -25.30 11.22 11.79
N PHE A 188 -24.32 11.81 11.10
CA PHE A 188 -24.50 13.00 10.28
C PHE A 188 -25.49 12.74 9.12
N TYR A 189 -25.31 11.66 8.35
CA TYR A 189 -26.23 11.29 7.29
C TYR A 189 -27.67 11.05 7.79
N ARG A 190 -27.83 10.43 8.97
CA ARG A 190 -29.14 10.22 9.59
C ARG A 190 -29.81 11.52 10.01
N LYS A 191 -29.09 12.44 10.66
CA LYS A 191 -29.62 13.75 11.05
C LYS A 191 -30.03 14.58 9.83
N ARG A 192 -29.20 14.57 8.80
CA ARG A 192 -29.48 15.26 7.54
C ARG A 192 -30.76 14.77 6.84
N ARG A 193 -31.08 13.46 6.92
CA ARG A 193 -32.37 12.93 6.44
C ARG A 193 -33.58 13.58 7.11
N LEU A 194 -33.44 14.04 8.36
CA LEU A 194 -34.54 14.53 9.18
C LEU A 194 -34.67 16.06 9.12
N SER A 195 -33.55 16.78 9.11
CA SER A 195 -33.50 18.24 8.99
C SER A 195 -32.06 18.71 8.77
N PHE A 196 -31.84 19.67 7.88
CA PHE A 196 -30.51 20.26 7.66
C PHE A 196 -30.31 21.47 8.59
N ASN A 197 -29.39 21.34 9.56
CA ASN A 197 -28.91 22.45 10.38
C ASN A 197 -27.41 22.65 10.10
N GLU A 198 -27.04 23.80 9.51
CA GLU A 198 -25.66 24.07 9.06
C GLU A 198 -24.64 24.08 10.20
N ILE A 199 -25.01 24.61 11.37
CA ILE A 199 -24.06 24.82 12.49
C ILE A 199 -23.66 23.48 13.13
N ASP A 200 -24.63 22.63 13.47
CA ASP A 200 -24.37 21.30 14.03
C ASP A 200 -23.63 20.38 13.05
N SER A 201 -23.88 20.61 11.75
CA SER A 201 -23.23 19.90 10.64
C SER A 201 -21.75 20.25 10.53
N GLN A 202 -21.39 21.53 10.62
CA GLN A 202 -20.00 21.98 10.52
C GLN A 202 -19.13 21.42 11.64
N GLN A 203 -19.60 21.44 12.89
CA GLN A 203 -18.83 20.91 14.01
C GLN A 203 -18.60 19.39 13.87
N SER A 204 -19.64 18.65 13.46
CA SER A 204 -19.54 17.19 13.28
C SER A 204 -18.54 16.81 12.18
N ILE A 205 -18.48 17.59 11.09
CA ILE A 205 -17.52 17.36 10.01
C ILE A 205 -16.10 17.79 10.41
N ALA A 206 -15.94 18.88 11.16
CA ALA A 206 -14.63 19.30 11.66
C ALA A 206 -13.96 18.21 12.52
N ASP A 207 -14.72 17.55 13.39
CA ASP A 207 -14.22 16.44 14.20
C ASP A 207 -13.77 15.25 13.35
N ILE A 208 -14.52 14.93 12.28
CA ILE A 208 -14.18 13.88 11.31
C ILE A 208 -12.88 14.22 10.57
N LEU A 209 -12.75 15.45 10.08
CA LEU A 209 -11.56 15.90 9.37
C LEU A 209 -10.31 15.84 10.27
N LEU A 210 -10.45 16.23 11.53
CA LEU A 210 -9.37 16.15 12.50
C LEU A 210 -8.94 14.71 12.76
N GLU A 211 -9.89 13.77 12.79
CA GLU A 211 -9.60 12.34 12.97
C GLU A 211 -8.89 11.76 11.73
N ILE A 212 -9.37 12.08 10.52
CA ILE A 212 -8.69 11.70 9.27
C ILE A 212 -7.29 12.29 9.22
N GLN A 213 -7.11 13.55 9.61
CA GLN A 213 -5.80 14.19 9.64
C GLN A 213 -4.85 13.49 10.60
N LYS A 214 -5.28 13.21 11.83
CA LYS A 214 -4.48 12.45 12.81
C LYS A 214 -4.09 11.07 12.29
N PHE A 215 -5.00 10.40 11.59
CA PHE A 215 -4.71 9.13 10.93
C PHE A 215 -3.64 9.28 9.85
N LEU A 216 -3.80 10.23 8.94
CA LEU A 216 -2.83 10.48 7.86
C LEU A 216 -1.46 10.88 8.41
N ASP A 217 -1.41 11.70 9.45
CA ASP A 217 -0.17 12.05 10.13
C ASP A 217 0.48 10.82 10.78
N SER A 218 -0.31 9.94 11.39
CA SER A 218 0.18 8.70 11.99
C SER A 218 0.74 7.75 10.93
N VAL A 219 0.01 7.49 9.84
CA VAL A 219 0.50 6.66 8.74
C VAL A 219 1.73 7.30 8.08
N GLY A 220 1.69 8.62 7.83
CA GLY A 220 2.77 9.39 7.24
C GLY A 220 4.04 9.40 8.10
N GLN A 221 3.93 9.26 9.43
CA GLN A 221 5.08 9.05 10.32
C GLN A 221 5.70 7.67 10.17
N PHE A 222 4.89 6.65 9.88
CA PHE A 222 5.36 5.26 9.90
C PHE A 222 5.63 4.65 8.53
N VAL A 223 4.99 5.09 7.45
CA VAL A 223 5.08 4.43 6.13
C VAL A 223 5.92 5.27 5.15
N GLU A 224 6.60 4.62 4.22
CA GLU A 224 7.33 5.32 3.14
C GLU A 224 6.40 6.15 2.24
N PHE A 225 6.96 7.16 1.58
CA PHE A 225 6.17 8.15 0.83
C PHE A 225 5.36 7.55 -0.33
N ALA A 226 5.93 6.59 -1.07
CA ALA A 226 5.25 5.96 -2.20
C ALA A 226 4.00 5.17 -1.74
N ASP A 227 4.17 4.35 -0.70
CA ASP A 227 3.07 3.57 -0.11
C ASP A 227 2.04 4.47 0.57
N PHE A 228 2.49 5.50 1.29
CA PHE A 228 1.62 6.51 1.89
C PHE A 228 0.73 7.20 0.85
N LYS A 229 1.29 7.54 -0.32
CA LYS A 229 0.52 8.14 -1.43
C LYS A 229 -0.53 7.16 -1.98
N SER A 230 -0.21 5.88 -2.08
CA SER A 230 -1.15 4.84 -2.50
C SER A 230 -2.29 4.67 -1.48
N ILE A 231 -1.96 4.54 -0.20
CA ILE A 231 -2.92 4.45 0.91
C ILE A 231 -3.85 5.67 0.93
N SER A 232 -3.29 6.87 0.80
CA SER A 232 -4.06 8.12 0.78
C SER A 232 -5.06 8.17 -0.38
N ARG A 233 -4.66 7.71 -1.59
CA ARG A 233 -5.56 7.62 -2.75
C ARG A 233 -6.72 6.67 -2.51
N SER A 234 -6.44 5.49 -1.98
CA SER A 234 -7.46 4.49 -1.68
C SER A 234 -8.43 4.98 -0.61
N LEU A 235 -7.93 5.65 0.43
CA LEU A 235 -8.76 6.26 1.46
C LEU A 235 -9.69 7.35 0.88
N VAL A 236 -9.15 8.27 0.08
CA VAL A 236 -9.95 9.30 -0.59
C VAL A 236 -11.04 8.68 -1.45
N SER A 237 -10.70 7.68 -2.26
CA SER A 237 -11.68 7.01 -3.11
C SER A 237 -12.77 6.32 -2.29
N GLY A 238 -12.43 5.71 -1.14
CA GLY A 238 -13.40 5.13 -0.22
C GLY A 238 -14.35 6.15 0.37
N ILE A 239 -13.81 7.28 0.86
CA ILE A 239 -14.60 8.40 1.40
C ILE A 239 -15.51 9.01 0.32
N GLU A 240 -14.96 9.26 -0.87
CA GLU A 240 -15.69 9.78 -2.02
C GLU A 240 -16.89 8.90 -2.38
N ASN A 241 -16.67 7.59 -2.49
CA ASN A 241 -17.74 6.64 -2.81
C ASN A 241 -18.80 6.58 -1.71
N ASP A 242 -18.41 6.62 -0.44
CA ASP A 242 -19.35 6.63 0.70
C ASP A 242 -20.23 7.89 0.70
N ILE A 243 -19.64 9.07 0.48
CA ILE A 243 -20.40 10.33 0.38
C ILE A 243 -21.38 10.27 -0.78
N ILE A 244 -20.94 9.81 -1.94
CA ILE A 244 -21.81 9.66 -3.12
C ILE A 244 -22.98 8.72 -2.81
N GLU A 245 -22.71 7.57 -2.21
CA GLU A 245 -23.71 6.54 -1.91
C GLU A 245 -24.73 6.98 -0.85
N PHE A 246 -24.28 7.63 0.22
CA PHE A 246 -25.14 7.89 1.39
C PHE A 246 -25.59 9.34 1.53
N ALA A 247 -24.84 10.31 1.02
CA ALA A 247 -25.13 11.75 1.16
C ALA A 247 -25.75 12.37 -0.10
N ILE A 248 -25.48 11.81 -1.28
CA ILE A 248 -25.95 12.35 -2.56
C ILE A 248 -27.03 11.46 -3.15
N ASN A 249 -26.73 10.19 -3.38
CA ASN A 249 -27.60 9.29 -4.12
C ASN A 249 -29.03 9.13 -3.57
N PRO A 250 -29.27 9.12 -2.25
CA PRO A 250 -30.62 8.93 -1.71
C PRO A 250 -31.53 10.16 -1.83
N PHE A 251 -31.01 11.31 -2.29
CA PHE A 251 -31.72 12.59 -2.22
C PHE A 251 -31.83 13.28 -3.58
N HIS A 252 -32.92 14.02 -3.76
CA HIS A 252 -33.07 15.01 -4.81
C HIS A 252 -32.62 16.36 -4.25
N LEU A 253 -31.36 16.71 -4.50
CA LEU A 253 -30.75 17.92 -3.95
C LEU A 253 -31.13 19.14 -4.78
N ASN A 254 -31.53 20.23 -4.11
CA ASN A 254 -31.65 21.54 -4.75
C ASN A 254 -30.29 22.28 -4.76
N PHE A 255 -30.24 23.46 -5.38
CA PHE A 255 -29.02 24.27 -5.48
C PHE A 255 -28.42 24.60 -4.09
N GLU A 256 -29.25 25.03 -3.15
CA GLU A 256 -28.81 25.46 -1.81
C GLU A 256 -28.23 24.27 -1.02
N GLU A 257 -28.87 23.10 -1.08
CA GLU A 257 -28.41 21.88 -0.43
C GLU A 257 -27.11 21.34 -1.04
N ALA A 258 -26.95 21.45 -2.38
CA ALA A 258 -25.73 21.09 -3.07
C ALA A 258 -24.58 22.06 -2.73
N ALA A 259 -24.86 23.36 -2.67
CA ALA A 259 -23.91 24.38 -2.25
C ALA A 259 -23.48 24.20 -0.78
N ALA A 260 -24.42 23.88 0.10
CA ALA A 260 -24.12 23.62 1.51
C ALA A 260 -23.28 22.35 1.68
N LEU A 261 -23.57 21.28 0.92
CA LEU A 261 -22.72 20.09 0.85
C LEU A 261 -21.30 20.40 0.40
N ASN A 262 -21.15 21.22 -0.64
CA ASN A 262 -19.86 21.62 -1.15
C ASN A 262 -19.04 22.29 -0.05
N LYS A 263 -19.62 23.30 0.60
CA LYS A 263 -18.99 24.11 1.64
C LYS A 263 -18.66 23.31 2.90
N ILE A 264 -19.54 22.41 3.32
CA ILE A 264 -19.41 21.70 4.60
C ILE A 264 -18.52 20.46 4.47
N ILE A 265 -18.52 19.76 3.34
CA ILE A 265 -17.85 18.47 3.19
C ILE A 265 -16.75 18.53 2.14
N VAL A 266 -17.08 18.96 0.92
CA VAL A 266 -16.18 18.79 -0.24
C VAL A 266 -15.00 19.74 -0.19
N GLU A 267 -15.22 21.02 0.08
CA GLU A 267 -14.15 22.03 0.21
C GLU A 267 -13.18 21.67 1.34
N PRO A 268 -13.63 21.34 2.57
CA PRO A 268 -12.72 20.94 3.65
C PRO A 268 -11.94 19.66 3.35
N LEU A 269 -12.58 18.62 2.77
CA LEU A 269 -11.87 17.40 2.37
C LEU A 269 -10.86 17.68 1.26
N THR A 270 -11.22 18.51 0.28
CA THR A 270 -10.30 18.93 -0.79
C THR A 270 -9.09 19.65 -0.20
N SER A 271 -9.29 20.56 0.76
CA SER A 271 -8.20 21.24 1.46
C SER A 271 -7.32 20.28 2.27
N LEU A 272 -7.90 19.31 2.97
CA LEU A 272 -7.16 18.32 3.75
C LEU A 272 -6.26 17.48 2.83
N PHE A 273 -6.80 17.02 1.71
CA PHE A 273 -6.10 16.14 0.80
C PHE A 273 -5.19 16.85 -0.22
N ALA A 274 -5.36 18.17 -0.40
CA ALA A 274 -4.52 18.99 -1.28
C ALA A 274 -3.04 18.91 -0.92
N ASN A 275 -2.72 18.72 0.37
CA ASN A 275 -1.35 18.53 0.87
C ASN A 275 -0.69 17.25 0.34
N TYR A 276 -1.47 16.29 -0.17
CA TYR A 276 -0.98 14.97 -0.58
C TYR A 276 -1.13 14.71 -2.09
N SER A 277 -2.08 15.35 -2.79
CA SER A 277 -2.19 15.34 -4.27
C SER A 277 -3.18 16.39 -4.76
N SER A 278 -2.93 16.95 -5.95
CA SER A 278 -3.79 17.94 -6.60
C SER A 278 -5.04 17.38 -7.30
N ARG A 279 -5.22 16.05 -7.33
CA ARG A 279 -6.27 15.37 -8.11
C ARG A 279 -7.24 14.54 -7.26
N TYR A 280 -7.37 14.85 -5.98
CA TYR A 280 -8.30 14.14 -5.10
C TYR A 280 -9.72 14.67 -5.25
N LEU A 281 -10.70 13.77 -5.07
CA LEU A 281 -12.14 14.09 -5.07
C LEU A 281 -12.67 14.63 -6.41
N ASN A 282 -12.00 14.37 -7.54
CA ASN A 282 -12.42 14.90 -8.84
C ASN A 282 -13.85 14.50 -9.21
N LYS A 283 -14.24 13.26 -8.91
CA LYS A 283 -15.57 12.73 -9.23
C LYS A 283 -16.63 13.40 -8.34
N LEU A 284 -16.39 13.52 -7.04
CA LEU A 284 -17.27 14.20 -6.10
C LEU A 284 -17.42 15.68 -6.45
N ASN A 285 -16.31 16.38 -6.70
CA ASN A 285 -16.30 17.77 -7.12
C ASN A 285 -17.14 17.97 -8.39
N ALA A 286 -16.96 17.11 -9.39
CA ALA A 286 -17.73 17.20 -10.62
C ALA A 286 -19.22 16.92 -10.41
N ILE A 287 -19.59 15.93 -9.58
CA ILE A 287 -21.00 15.66 -9.23
C ILE A 287 -21.63 16.86 -8.54
N ILE A 288 -20.95 17.46 -7.56
CA ILE A 288 -21.47 18.61 -6.83
C ILE A 288 -21.59 19.84 -7.74
N GLN A 289 -20.60 20.10 -8.60
CA GLN A 289 -20.69 21.17 -9.60
C GLN A 289 -21.91 20.99 -10.52
N LEU A 290 -22.16 19.78 -11.03
CA LEU A 290 -23.36 19.48 -11.82
C LEU A 290 -24.65 19.74 -11.04
N LEU A 291 -24.68 19.39 -9.75
CA LEU A 291 -25.80 19.64 -8.86
C LEU A 291 -25.96 21.13 -8.48
N MET A 292 -24.98 21.98 -8.76
CA MET A 292 -25.01 23.44 -8.52
C MET A 292 -25.28 24.29 -9.77
N LEU A 293 -25.30 23.75 -11.00
CA LEU A 293 -25.58 24.56 -12.21
C LEU A 293 -27.02 25.13 -12.22
N LEU A 294 -27.33 26.34 -12.67
CA LEU A 294 -28.77 26.72 -12.75
C LEU A 294 -29.48 25.97 -13.88
N PRO A 295 -30.80 25.68 -13.83
CA PRO A 295 -31.52 25.02 -14.94
C PRO A 295 -31.39 25.76 -16.28
N SER A 296 -31.16 27.07 -16.22
CA SER A 296 -30.92 27.96 -17.36
C SER A 296 -29.46 28.01 -17.83
N ASP A 297 -28.55 27.31 -17.17
CA ASP A 297 -27.12 27.36 -17.46
C ASP A 297 -26.83 26.77 -18.85
N PRO A 298 -26.15 27.50 -19.75
CA PRO A 298 -25.82 27.01 -21.08
C PRO A 298 -25.04 25.69 -21.06
N ILE A 299 -24.28 25.42 -20.00
CA ILE A 299 -23.54 24.16 -19.81
C ILE A 299 -24.51 22.97 -19.74
N ILE A 300 -25.69 23.13 -19.15
CA ILE A 300 -26.69 22.05 -19.10
C ILE A 300 -27.22 21.73 -20.49
N LYS A 301 -27.45 22.75 -21.33
CA LYS A 301 -27.88 22.56 -22.73
C LYS A 301 -26.79 21.89 -23.55
N GLU A 302 -25.53 22.28 -23.35
CA GLU A 302 -24.37 21.66 -24.02
C GLU A 302 -24.18 20.20 -23.60
N ILE A 303 -24.35 19.91 -22.31
CA ILE A 303 -24.32 18.53 -21.79
C ILE A 303 -25.48 17.72 -22.37
N GLN A 304 -26.71 18.26 -22.39
CA GLN A 304 -27.88 17.61 -22.99
C GLN A 304 -27.70 17.32 -24.48
N ASN A 305 -27.12 18.25 -25.25
CA ASN A 305 -26.83 18.03 -26.67
C ASN A 305 -25.72 16.98 -26.87
N SER A 306 -24.66 17.03 -26.06
CA SER A 306 -23.56 16.04 -26.11
C SER A 306 -24.03 14.62 -25.73
N ILE A 307 -25.02 14.56 -24.84
CA ILE A 307 -25.73 13.35 -24.41
C ILE A 307 -26.50 12.71 -25.56
N ASP A 308 -27.16 13.51 -26.39
CA ASP A 308 -27.97 13.06 -27.52
C ASP A 308 -27.08 12.62 -28.71
N GLU A 309 -25.90 13.22 -28.84
CA GLU A 309 -24.94 12.92 -29.91
C GLU A 309 -23.95 11.78 -29.59
N ASN A 310 -24.02 11.20 -28.38
CA ASN A 310 -23.12 10.12 -27.92
C ASN A 310 -21.62 10.48 -28.01
N ASN A 311 -21.30 11.78 -27.94
CA ASN A 311 -19.94 12.30 -28.03
C ASN A 311 -19.30 12.42 -26.63
N SER A 312 -18.16 11.77 -26.41
CA SER A 312 -17.38 11.93 -25.18
C SER A 312 -16.68 13.29 -25.19
N SER A 313 -17.31 14.34 -24.68
CA SER A 313 -16.69 15.66 -24.58
C SER A 313 -15.42 15.62 -23.69
N GLU A 314 -14.47 16.52 -23.95
CA GLU A 314 -13.25 16.67 -23.12
C GLU A 314 -13.56 16.96 -21.64
N LEU A 315 -14.75 17.51 -21.36
CA LEU A 315 -15.28 17.81 -20.03
C LEU A 315 -15.45 16.54 -19.17
N PHE A 316 -15.76 15.40 -19.80
CA PHE A 316 -15.88 14.09 -19.12
C PHE A 316 -14.52 13.42 -18.88
N LYS A 317 -13.53 13.69 -19.73
CA LYS A 317 -12.16 13.15 -19.59
C LYS A 317 -11.42 13.71 -18.37
N LEU A 318 -11.70 14.96 -17.99
CA LEU A 318 -11.06 15.63 -16.85
C LEU A 318 -11.71 15.30 -15.50
N THR A 319 -13.01 15.01 -15.49
CA THR A 319 -13.80 14.75 -14.28
C THR A 319 -13.91 13.27 -13.91
N GLY A 320 -13.61 12.37 -14.87
CA GLY A 320 -13.76 10.92 -14.69
C GLY A 320 -15.22 10.46 -14.64
N LEU A 321 -16.18 11.34 -14.94
CA LEU A 321 -17.59 11.00 -15.03
C LEU A 321 -17.92 10.45 -16.42
N THR A 322 -18.69 9.36 -16.46
CA THR A 322 -19.31 8.93 -17.72
C THR A 322 -20.52 9.80 -18.05
N VAL A 323 -20.86 9.86 -19.33
CA VAL A 323 -22.04 10.59 -19.81
C VAL A 323 -23.31 10.12 -19.09
N ASP A 324 -23.46 8.81 -18.84
CA ASP A 324 -24.61 8.24 -18.13
C ASP A 324 -24.69 8.66 -16.65
N VAL A 325 -23.54 8.77 -15.96
CA VAL A 325 -23.52 9.25 -14.58
C VAL A 325 -23.90 10.73 -14.53
N ALA A 326 -23.44 11.54 -15.48
CA ALA A 326 -23.85 12.94 -15.57
C ALA A 326 -25.36 13.09 -15.86
N LYS A 327 -25.93 12.27 -16.77
CA LYS A 327 -27.39 12.20 -17.01
C LYS A 327 -28.15 11.96 -15.71
N GLN A 328 -27.71 10.97 -14.94
CA GLN A 328 -28.35 10.60 -13.68
C GLN A 328 -28.42 11.79 -12.70
N TYR A 329 -27.32 12.53 -12.53
CA TYR A 329 -27.29 13.65 -11.57
C TYR A 329 -28.03 14.90 -12.07
N ILE A 330 -28.04 15.15 -13.38
CA ILE A 330 -28.88 16.22 -13.95
C ILE A 330 -30.36 15.92 -13.75
N GLN A 331 -30.79 14.66 -13.92
CA GLN A 331 -32.17 14.23 -13.69
C GLN A 331 -32.56 14.20 -12.21
N LYS A 332 -31.61 14.01 -11.29
CA LYS A 332 -31.87 14.00 -9.84
C LYS A 332 -32.17 15.37 -9.24
N ARG A 333 -32.04 16.45 -10.00
CA ARG A 333 -32.22 17.80 -9.47
C ARG A 333 -33.68 18.06 -9.17
N LYS A 334 -33.96 18.63 -8.01
CA LYS A 334 -35.29 19.11 -7.66
C LYS A 334 -35.47 20.49 -8.31
N ASN A 335 -36.53 20.67 -9.10
CA ASN A 335 -36.89 21.97 -9.69
C ASN A 335 -37.17 23.00 -8.60
#